data_AF-A0A402C304-F1
#
_entry.id   AF-A0A402C304-F1
#
_cell.length_a   1.000
_cell.length_b   1.000
_cell.length_c   1.000
_cell.angle_alpha   90.00
_cell.angle_beta   90.00
_cell.angle_gamma   90.00
#
_symmetry.space_group_name_H-M   'P 1'
#
loop_
_entity.id
_entity.type
_entity.pdbx_description
1 polymer ?
#
loop_
_entity_poly.entity_id
_entity_poly.type
_entity_poly.pdbx_seq_one_letter_code
_entity_poly.pdbx_strand_id
1 'polypeptide(L)'
;MTDQLAQGRNVLDLRPGDVVCERNADWPEPFTAGEFYDYTVAEIDRVNTTTVHAAIVTDGFPAAVPYSPDRWVTVVEEMEAR
;
A
#
# COMPACT_ATOMS: atom_id res chain seq x y z
N MET A 1 7.48 15.20 -17.65
CA MET A 1 6.19 15.10 -16.94
C MET A 1 5.94 13.61 -16.91
N THR A 2 6.24 12.96 -15.79
CA THR A 2 6.09 11.50 -15.67
C THR A 2 4.59 11.24 -15.54
N ASP A 3 3.97 10.64 -16.54
CA ASP A 3 2.58 10.22 -16.46
C ASP A 3 2.48 9.08 -15.45
N GLN A 4 2.05 9.39 -14.22
CA GLN A 4 1.71 8.38 -13.23
C GLN A 4 0.32 7.84 -13.56
N LEU A 5 0.23 6.56 -13.93
CA LEU A 5 -1.06 5.88 -14.01
C LEU A 5 -1.44 5.43 -12.59
N ALA A 6 -2.56 5.96 -12.12
CA ALA A 6 -3.20 5.49 -10.90
C ALA A 6 -4.17 4.35 -11.26
N GLN A 7 -3.89 3.13 -10.81
CA GLN A 7 -4.76 1.98 -11.03
C GLN A 7 -5.24 1.40 -9.70
N GLY A 8 -6.55 1.15 -9.60
CA GLY A 8 -7.12 0.39 -8.49
C GLY A 8 -6.66 -1.08 -8.55
N ARG A 9 -6.07 -1.58 -7.47
CA ARG A 9 -5.64 -2.97 -7.30
C ARG A 9 -6.18 -3.53 -5.99
N ASN A 10 -6.62 -4.79 -5.97
CA ASN A 10 -6.97 -5.46 -4.73
C ASN A 10 -5.71 -5.71 -3.90
N VAL A 11 -5.81 -5.62 -2.57
CA VAL A 11 -4.66 -5.80 -1.67
C VAL A 11 -3.96 -7.17 -1.81
N LEU A 12 -4.70 -8.21 -2.21
CA LEU A 12 -4.15 -9.54 -2.44
C LEU A 12 -3.28 -9.63 -3.71
N ASP A 13 -3.45 -8.69 -4.64
CA ASP A 13 -2.70 -8.66 -5.91
C ASP A 13 -1.48 -7.73 -5.84
N LEU A 14 -1.25 -7.06 -4.70
CA LEU A 14 -0.07 -6.24 -4.47
C LEU A 14 1.20 -7.07 -4.44
N ARG A 15 2.30 -6.46 -4.87
CA ARG A 15 3.60 -7.10 -5.01
C ARG A 15 4.68 -6.24 -4.35
N PRO A 16 5.77 -6.85 -3.86
CA PRO A 16 6.94 -6.11 -3.42
C PRO A 16 7.40 -5.11 -4.49
N GLY A 17 7.59 -3.85 -4.11
CA GLY A 17 7.96 -2.75 -5.00
C GLY A 17 6.78 -1.94 -5.55
N ASP A 18 5.53 -2.38 -5.40
CA ASP A 18 4.37 -1.54 -5.73
C ASP A 18 4.37 -0.29 -4.81
N VAL A 19 4.19 0.88 -5.42
CA VAL A 19 3.96 2.13 -4.68
C VAL A 19 2.46 2.35 -4.57
N VAL A 20 1.96 2.44 -3.34
CA VAL A 20 0.54 2.64 -3.07
C VAL A 20 0.33 4.03 -2.50
N CYS A 21 -0.71 4.72 -2.97
CA CYS A 21 -1.20 5.99 -2.44
C CYS A 21 -2.60 5.78 -1.85
N GLU A 22 -2.76 5.95 -0.54
CA GLU A 22 -4.08 5.86 0.10
C GLU A 22 -4.21 6.79 1.31
N ARG A 23 -5.44 6.97 1.81
CA ARG A 23 -5.65 7.64 3.08
C ARG A 23 -5.36 6.69 4.24
N ASN A 24 -4.45 7.07 5.12
CA ASN A 24 -4.10 6.29 6.32
C ASN A 24 -5.10 6.47 7.49
N ALA A 25 -6.34 6.92 7.22
CA ALA A 25 -7.34 7.18 8.27
C ALA A 25 -7.75 5.91 9.05
N ASP A 26 -7.69 4.76 8.38
CA ASP A 26 -8.09 3.46 8.93
C ASP A 26 -6.90 2.68 9.50
N TRP A 27 -5.70 3.26 9.51
CA TRP A 27 -4.49 2.59 9.96
C TRP A 27 -4.40 2.55 11.50
N PRO A 28 -3.54 1.69 12.07
CA PRO A 28 -3.22 1.74 13.49
C PRO A 28 -2.26 2.90 13.82
N GLU A 29 -2.44 3.49 15.01
CA GLU A 29 -1.50 4.48 15.54
C GLU A 29 -0.09 3.88 15.69
N PRO A 30 0.99 4.67 15.50
CA PRO A 30 1.01 6.12 15.27
C PRO A 30 0.93 6.53 13.79
N PHE A 31 0.67 5.59 12.88
CA PHE A 31 0.71 5.85 11.44
C PHE A 31 -0.58 6.46 10.87
N THR A 32 -1.56 6.74 11.74
CA THR A 32 -2.88 7.27 11.39
C THR A 32 -2.89 8.79 11.47
N ALA A 33 -2.92 9.47 10.32
CA ALA A 33 -3.04 10.93 10.23
C ALA A 33 -4.33 11.38 9.52
N GLY A 34 -5.01 10.47 8.81
CA GLY A 34 -6.14 10.79 7.94
C GLY A 34 -5.75 11.45 6.61
N GLU A 35 -4.45 11.51 6.32
CA GLU A 35 -3.87 12.13 5.14
C GLU A 35 -3.56 11.07 4.06
N PHE A 36 -3.36 11.53 2.82
CA PHE A 36 -2.83 10.65 1.79
C PHE A 36 -1.37 10.35 2.09
N TYR A 37 -1.02 9.07 2.04
CA TYR A 37 0.30 8.58 2.34
C TYR A 37 0.75 7.62 1.24
N ASP A 38 1.94 7.88 0.73
CA ASP A 38 2.59 7.05 -0.28
C ASP A 38 3.56 6.09 0.41
N TYR A 39 3.44 4.80 0.13
CA TYR A 39 4.33 3.79 0.70
C TYR A 39 4.70 2.73 -0.33
N THR A 40 5.88 2.14 -0.14
CA THR A 40 6.33 0.99 -0.94
C THR A 40 5.99 -0.30 -0.21
N VAL A 41 5.31 -1.22 -0.90
CA VAL A 41 5.04 -2.57 -0.41
C VAL A 41 6.36 -3.35 -0.36
N ALA A 42 6.73 -3.88 0.81
CA ALA A 42 7.85 -4.80 0.97
C ALA A 42 7.39 -6.26 0.85
N GLU A 43 6.25 -6.60 1.46
CA GLU A 43 5.74 -7.95 1.52
C GLU A 43 4.22 -7.93 1.74
N ILE A 44 3.52 -8.94 1.23
CA ILE A 44 2.11 -9.19 1.52
C ILE A 44 2.00 -10.56 2.16
N ASP A 45 1.48 -10.61 3.39
CA ASP A 45 1.24 -11.85 4.11
C ASP A 45 -0.25 -12.01 4.43
N ARG A 46 -0.81 -13.17 4.07
CA ARG A 46 -2.19 -13.49 4.39
C ARG A 46 -2.24 -14.21 5.74
N VAL A 47 -2.47 -13.43 6.78
CA VAL A 47 -2.55 -13.92 8.16
C VAL A 47 -3.71 -14.91 8.34
N ASN A 48 -4.89 -14.63 7.77
CA ASN A 48 -6.04 -15.52 7.85
C ASN A 48 -7.06 -15.24 6.71
N THR A 49 -8.27 -15.81 6.81
CA THR A 49 -9.31 -15.65 5.79
C THR A 49 -9.83 -14.22 5.66
N THR A 50 -9.76 -13.41 6.72
CA THR A 50 -10.32 -12.06 6.84
C THR A 50 -9.28 -10.95 6.94
N THR A 51 -7.99 -11.29 7.00
CA THR A 51 -6.92 -10.32 7.27
C THR A 51 -5.68 -10.61 6.43
N VAL A 52 -5.19 -9.55 5.80
CA VAL A 52 -3.92 -9.49 5.06
C VAL A 52 -3.07 -8.40 5.71
N HIS A 53 -1.79 -8.65 5.89
CA HIS A 53 -0.82 -7.63 6.30
C HIS A 53 0.02 -7.23 5.10
N ALA A 54 0.10 -5.92 4.84
CA ALA A 54 1.14 -5.38 3.98
C ALA A 54 2.28 -4.88 4.86
N ALA A 55 3.46 -5.46 4.70
CA ALA A 55 4.68 -4.84 5.20
C ALA A 55 5.01 -3.67 4.29
N ILE A 56 5.23 -2.50 4.89
CA ILE A 56 5.53 -1.25 4.19
C ILE A 56 6.88 -0.72 4.65
N VAL A 57 7.61 -0.08 3.75
CA VAL A 57 8.85 0.62 4.09
C VAL A 57 8.56 2.11 4.18
N THR A 58 8.75 2.68 5.37
CA THR A 58 8.59 4.12 5.62
C THR A 58 9.88 4.65 6.21
N ASP A 59 10.63 5.47 5.47
CA ASP A 59 11.84 6.15 5.97
C ASP A 59 12.80 5.25 6.79
N GLY A 60 12.96 3.99 6.36
CA GLY A 60 13.85 3.01 7.00
C GLY A 60 13.24 2.20 8.16
N PHE A 61 11.99 2.44 8.53
CA PHE A 61 11.24 1.64 9.50
C PHE A 61 10.26 0.70 8.81
N PRO A 62 10.37 -0.62 9.05
CA PRO A 62 9.34 -1.56 8.62
C PRO A 62 8.10 -1.43 9.50
N ALA A 63 6.95 -1.22 8.88
CA ALA A 63 5.64 -1.25 9.53
C ALA A 63 4.73 -2.28 8.85
N ALA A 64 3.75 -2.82 9.57
CA ALA A 64 2.76 -3.74 9.01
C ALA A 64 1.37 -3.11 9.10
N VAL A 65 0.71 -2.95 7.96
CA VAL A 65 -0.63 -2.38 7.87
C VAL A 65 -1.64 -3.51 7.62
N PRO A 66 -2.66 -3.66 8.47
CA PRO A 66 -3.71 -4.65 8.27
C PRO A 66 -4.78 -4.18 7.29
N TYR A 67 -5.19 -5.09 6.40
CA TYR A 67 -6.26 -4.89 5.43
C TYR A 67 -7.26 -6.04 5.46
N SER A 68 -8.51 -5.74 5.11
CA SER A 68 -9.47 -6.75 4.68
C SER A 68 -9.09 -7.26 3.27
N PRO A 69 -9.23 -8.56 2.96
CA PRO A 69 -8.84 -9.14 1.67
C PRO A 69 -9.63 -8.60 0.47
N ASP A 70 -10.80 -8.00 0.70
CA ASP A 70 -11.64 -7.34 -0.30
C ASP A 70 -11.26 -5.87 -0.53
N ARG A 71 -10.30 -5.32 0.23
CA ARG A 71 -9.86 -3.93 0.09
C ARG A 71 -9.20 -3.69 -1.27
N TRP A 72 -9.48 -2.53 -1.84
CA TRP A 72 -8.82 -1.99 -3.02
C TRP A 72 -8.01 -0.76 -2.65
N VAL A 73 -6.82 -0.63 -3.23
CA VAL A 73 -5.91 0.50 -3.06
C VAL A 73 -5.51 1.06 -4.42
N THR A 74 -4.99 2.29 -4.44
CA THR A 74 -4.47 2.93 -5.65
C THR A 74 -2.98 2.66 -5.75
N VAL A 75 -2.56 1.91 -6.76
CA VAL A 75 -1.15 1.73 -7.11
C VAL A 75 -0.75 2.84 -8.09
N VAL A 76 0.38 3.49 -7.80
CA VAL A 76 0.99 4.52 -8.63
C VAL A 76 2.08 3.85 -9.46
N GLU A 77 1.83 3.70 -10.77
CA GLU A 77 2.84 3.17 -11.68
C GLU A 77 3.73 4.33 -12.16
N GLU A 78 5.03 4.28 -11.85
CA GLU A 78 6.00 5.13 -12.53
C GLU A 78 6.19 4.61 -13.95
N MET A 79 5.67 5.34 -14.94
CA MET A 79 6.09 5.11 -16.31
C MET A 79 7.54 5.56 -16.46
N GLU A 80 8.46 4.61 -16.61
CA GLU A 80 9.78 4.93 -17.15
C GLU A 80 9.58 5.57 -18.53
N ALA A 81 9.88 6.86 -18.63
CA ALA A 81 9.91 7.57 -19.90
C ALA A 81 10.96 6.89 -20.80
N ARG A 82 10.49 6.16 -21.81
CA ARG A 82 11.34 5.52 -22.83
C ARG A 82 12.01 6.54 -23.75
#